data_AF-A0A356TSS9-F1
#
_entry.id   AF-A0A356TSS9-F1
#
_cell.length_a   1.000
_cell.length_b   1.000
_cell.length_c   1.000
_cell.angle_alpha   90.00
_cell.angle_beta   90.00
_cell.angle_gamma   90.00
#
_symmetry.space_group_name_H-M   'P 1'
#
loop_
_entity.id
_entity.type
_entity.pdbx_description
1 polymer ?
#
loop_
_entity_poly.entity_id
_entity_poly.type
_entity_poly.pdbx_seq_one_letter_code
_entity_poly.pdbx_strand_id
1 'polypeptide(L)'
;RDGEWRLELRGADGSLVRALSPEGFGYRSTLHVDEDAGVVWVTASAEPTETHVYTLPLSGEGDPTRHTEEPGEHEAVFGRGTDLWVHVSQTEDGEVESAVRRGDEALGVLPSNLEAPPFMPNLSFETVGRREWRAVVVRPRDFDESLRYPVIVHVYGGPHVRYVTKTPRRYLLSQWQADHNFIVVTIDGRGTPGRGREWERAIDGDFISAPLEDQVEALQQLGDRHPEMDMERVGVWGWSFGGYFSAMAALRRPDIFRAGVAGAPVSEWRDYDTHYTERYIGLPEEEGTEGSYHAS
;
A
#
# COMPACT_ATOMS: atom_id res chain seq x y z
N ARG A 1 10.75 12.10 -14.22
CA ARG A 1 11.44 11.59 -15.44
C ARG A 1 12.58 10.64 -15.10
N ASP A 2 12.86 10.45 -13.80
CA ASP A 2 14.04 9.72 -13.31
C ASP A 2 13.68 8.38 -12.64
N GLY A 3 12.54 7.78 -13.01
CA GLY A 3 12.08 6.52 -12.40
C GLY A 3 11.39 6.66 -11.03
N GLU A 4 11.38 7.85 -10.44
CA GLU A 4 10.68 8.12 -9.18
C GLU A 4 9.63 9.22 -9.29
N TRP A 5 8.67 9.19 -8.37
CA TRP A 5 7.72 10.27 -8.17
C TRP A 5 8.44 11.44 -7.49
N ARG A 6 8.54 12.56 -8.20
CA ARG A 6 9.22 13.77 -7.74
C ARG A 6 8.31 14.98 -7.84
N LEU A 7 8.41 15.88 -6.87
CA LEU A 7 7.81 17.20 -6.95
C LEU A 7 8.74 18.14 -7.69
N GLU A 8 8.23 18.79 -8.74
CA GLU A 8 8.99 19.71 -9.59
C GLU A 8 8.27 21.06 -9.65
N LEU A 9 9.04 22.15 -9.55
CA LEU A 9 8.56 23.47 -9.92
C LEU A 9 8.81 23.67 -11.42
N ARG A 10 7.75 23.96 -12.16
CA ARG A 10 7.79 24.17 -13.61
C ARG A 10 7.27 25.55 -13.98
N GLY A 11 7.84 26.12 -15.04
CA GLY A 11 7.35 27.36 -15.64
C GLY A 11 5.98 27.15 -16.29
N ALA A 12 5.30 28.25 -16.61
CA ALA A 12 4.00 28.19 -17.31
C ALA A 12 4.09 27.53 -18.71
N ASP A 13 5.29 27.51 -19.30
CA ASP A 13 5.61 26.81 -20.55
C ASP A 13 5.94 25.32 -20.35
N GLY A 14 5.88 24.83 -19.12
CA GLY A 14 6.21 23.45 -18.73
C GLY A 14 7.71 23.19 -18.59
N SER A 15 8.58 24.19 -18.80
CA SER A 15 10.02 24.05 -18.58
C SER A 15 10.32 23.71 -17.12
N LEU A 16 11.30 22.84 -16.88
CA LEU A 16 11.72 22.53 -15.52
C LEU A 16 12.48 23.72 -14.96
N VAL A 17 11.99 24.31 -13.87
CA VAL A 17 12.72 25.34 -13.13
C VAL A 17 13.66 24.67 -12.15
N ARG A 18 13.13 23.76 -11.32
CA ARG A 18 13.90 22.94 -10.37
C ARG A 18 13.09 21.77 -9.83
N ALA A 19 13.77 20.71 -9.39
CA ALA A 19 13.15 19.69 -8.55
C ALA A 19 13.12 20.17 -7.10
N LEU A 20 12.00 19.95 -6.41
CA LEU A 20 11.82 20.33 -5.02
C LEU A 20 12.09 19.14 -4.08
N SER A 21 11.66 17.94 -4.47
CA SER A 21 11.89 16.74 -3.66
C SER A 21 13.25 16.08 -3.96
N PRO A 22 13.99 15.65 -2.92
CA PRO A 22 15.16 14.79 -3.08
C PRO A 22 14.82 13.47 -3.78
N GLU A 23 15.86 12.79 -4.29
CA GLU A 23 15.76 11.40 -4.75
C GLU A 23 15.54 10.47 -3.55
N GLY A 24 14.79 9.38 -3.76
CA GLY A 24 14.41 8.43 -2.71
C GLY A 24 13.43 8.97 -1.67
N PHE A 25 12.99 10.23 -1.78
CA PHE A 25 12.12 10.87 -0.79
C PHE A 25 10.74 10.20 -0.66
N GLY A 26 10.32 9.46 -1.69
CA GLY A 26 9.05 8.75 -1.68
C GLY A 26 7.85 9.68 -1.63
N TYR A 27 7.89 10.78 -2.41
CA TYR A 27 6.78 11.73 -2.55
C TYR A 27 5.45 11.01 -2.84
N ARG A 28 4.37 11.47 -2.21
CA ARG A 28 3.02 10.93 -2.37
C ARG A 28 2.05 11.96 -2.92
N SER A 29 1.88 13.07 -2.22
CA SER A 29 0.88 14.10 -2.59
C SER A 29 1.30 15.49 -2.14
N THR A 30 0.89 16.51 -2.89
CA THR A 30 0.93 17.91 -2.46
C THR A 30 -0.29 18.19 -1.60
N LEU A 31 -0.05 18.79 -0.43
CA LEU A 31 -1.09 19.16 0.53
C LEU A 31 -1.45 20.64 0.41
N HIS A 32 -0.44 21.51 0.37
CA HIS A 32 -0.61 22.97 0.39
C HIS A 32 0.65 23.67 -0.13
N VAL A 33 0.49 24.84 -0.75
CA VAL A 33 1.61 25.70 -1.17
C VAL A 33 1.45 27.03 -0.44
N ASP A 34 2.46 27.40 0.34
CA ASP A 34 2.52 28.67 1.06
C ASP A 34 3.62 29.53 0.41
N GLU A 35 3.21 30.40 -0.52
CA GLU A 35 4.14 31.26 -1.25
C GLU A 35 4.74 32.36 -0.37
N ASP A 36 4.00 32.82 0.65
CA ASP A 36 4.45 33.85 1.58
C ASP A 36 5.56 33.31 2.49
N ALA A 37 5.42 32.07 2.96
CA ALA A 37 6.46 31.36 3.71
C ALA A 37 7.52 30.71 2.80
N GLY A 38 7.29 30.65 1.48
CA GLY A 38 8.21 30.08 0.51
C GLY A 38 8.35 28.55 0.62
N VAL A 39 7.31 27.83 1.01
CA VAL A 39 7.33 26.37 1.21
C VAL A 39 6.15 25.64 0.56
N VAL A 40 6.33 24.36 0.27
CA VAL A 40 5.26 23.43 -0.13
C VAL A 40 5.14 22.30 0.89
N TRP A 41 3.93 22.06 1.35
CA TRP A 41 3.56 20.96 2.22
C TRP A 41 3.20 19.73 1.39
N VAL A 42 3.73 18.58 1.76
CA VAL A 42 3.52 17.31 1.05
C VAL A 42 3.37 16.15 2.03
N THR A 43 2.78 15.07 1.54
CA THR A 43 3.00 13.75 2.14
C THR A 43 4.11 13.00 1.40
N ALA A 44 4.97 12.32 2.15
CA ALA A 44 6.06 11.53 1.61
C ALA A 44 6.46 10.39 2.58
N SER A 45 7.10 9.35 2.05
CA SER A 45 7.83 8.37 2.86
C SER A 45 8.68 7.46 1.99
N ALA A 46 9.96 7.29 2.35
CA ALA A 46 10.83 6.27 1.78
C ALA A 46 10.42 4.85 2.21
N GLU A 47 9.89 4.70 3.44
CA GLU A 47 9.29 3.44 3.90
C GLU A 47 7.85 3.34 3.38
N PRO A 48 7.51 2.40 2.48
CA PRO A 48 6.17 2.29 1.90
C PRO A 48 5.05 2.02 2.93
N THR A 49 5.36 1.47 4.10
CA THR A 49 4.35 1.14 5.12
C THR A 49 3.85 2.33 5.93
N GLU A 50 4.44 3.51 5.77
CA GLU A 50 4.08 4.71 6.51
C GLU A 50 4.02 5.94 5.58
N THR A 51 3.50 7.06 6.09
CA THR A 51 3.37 8.32 5.34
C THR A 51 3.43 9.47 6.32
N HIS A 52 4.28 10.46 6.04
CA HIS A 52 4.52 11.59 6.92
C HIS A 52 4.29 12.92 6.21
N VAL A 53 4.02 13.95 7.00
CA VAL A 53 3.87 15.33 6.53
C VAL A 53 5.24 16.01 6.54
N TYR A 54 5.57 16.67 5.44
CA TYR A 54 6.81 17.43 5.28
C TYR A 54 6.53 18.81 4.68
N THR A 55 7.43 19.75 4.93
CA THR A 55 7.62 20.94 4.11
C THR A 55 8.89 20.85 3.28
N LEU A 56 8.85 21.42 2.07
CA LEU A 56 10.01 21.60 1.20
C LEU A 56 10.12 23.08 0.80
N PRO A 57 11.33 23.67 0.81
CA PRO A 57 11.54 25.04 0.34
C PRO A 57 11.21 25.17 -1.16
N LEU A 58 10.40 26.16 -1.53
CA LEU A 58 10.10 26.48 -2.94
C LEU A 58 11.34 27.00 -3.69
N SER A 59 12.34 27.51 -2.97
CA SER A 59 13.65 27.83 -3.51
C SER A 59 14.36 26.60 -4.09
N GLY A 60 14.01 25.39 -3.65
CA GLY A 60 14.76 24.17 -3.94
C GLY A 60 16.12 24.10 -3.24
N GLU A 61 16.41 25.04 -2.33
CA GLU A 61 17.62 25.06 -1.50
C GLU A 61 17.23 24.73 -0.05
N GLY A 62 17.89 23.73 0.53
CA GLY A 62 17.62 23.24 1.89
C GLY A 62 16.97 21.87 1.91
N ASP A 63 16.98 21.24 3.09
CA ASP A 63 16.46 19.89 3.28
C ASP A 63 14.96 19.92 3.60
N PRO A 64 14.20 18.86 3.24
CA PRO A 64 12.82 18.69 3.70
C PRO A 64 12.74 18.69 5.23
N THR A 65 11.75 19.39 5.78
CA THR A 65 11.47 19.37 7.23
C THR A 65 10.28 18.46 7.50
N ARG A 66 10.44 17.47 8.39
CA ARG A 66 9.40 16.51 8.78
C ARG A 66 8.59 17.07 9.95
N HIS A 67 7.26 16.94 9.89
CA HIS A 67 6.32 17.48 10.90
C HIS A 67 5.61 16.39 11.73
N THR A 68 5.89 15.12 11.47
CA THR A 68 5.25 13.97 12.13
C THR A 68 6.28 12.86 12.37
N GLU A 69 6.30 12.21 13.53
CA GLU A 69 7.40 11.33 13.92
C GLU A 69 7.03 9.85 13.97
N GLU A 70 5.88 9.56 14.58
CA GLU A 70 5.38 8.22 14.91
C GLU A 70 5.12 7.40 13.64
N PRO A 71 5.57 6.15 13.54
CA PRO A 71 5.27 5.31 12.39
C PRO A 71 3.75 5.14 12.19
N GLY A 72 3.28 5.33 10.96
CA GLY A 72 1.84 5.31 10.68
C GLY A 72 1.46 6.03 9.39
N GLU A 73 0.16 6.28 9.23
CA GLU A 73 -0.36 7.12 8.16
C GLU A 73 -0.73 8.49 8.73
N HIS A 74 -0.08 9.53 8.21
CA HIS A 74 -0.37 10.93 8.53
C HIS A 74 -0.90 11.62 7.28
N GLU A 75 -2.10 12.19 7.41
CA GLU A 75 -2.75 13.00 6.38
C GLU A 75 -2.98 14.40 6.91
N ALA A 76 -3.07 15.37 6.00
CA ALA A 76 -3.34 16.75 6.36
C ALA A 76 -4.28 17.40 5.35
N VAL A 77 -5.23 18.19 5.86
CA VAL A 77 -6.13 19.00 5.03
C VAL A 77 -6.01 20.45 5.47
N PHE A 78 -5.60 21.33 4.56
CA PHE A 78 -5.42 22.75 4.83
C PHE A 78 -6.70 23.55 4.59
N GLY A 79 -6.95 24.53 5.46
CA GLY A 79 -7.98 25.53 5.25
C GLY A 79 -7.64 26.45 4.08
N ARG A 80 -8.65 26.86 3.30
CA ARG A 80 -8.42 27.76 2.15
C ARG A 80 -8.01 29.16 2.64
N GLY A 81 -6.85 29.63 2.19
CA GLY A 81 -6.35 30.97 2.52
C GLY A 81 -5.93 31.14 3.98
N THR A 82 -5.59 30.05 4.66
CA THR A 82 -5.16 30.05 6.07
C THR A 82 -3.95 29.14 6.26
N ASP A 83 -3.19 29.38 7.32
CA ASP A 83 -2.12 28.50 7.80
C ASP A 83 -2.63 27.35 8.70
N LEU A 84 -3.94 27.25 8.85
CA LEU A 84 -4.60 26.21 9.64
C LEU A 84 -4.74 24.93 8.84
N TRP A 85 -4.48 23.81 9.49
CA TRP A 85 -4.68 22.49 8.90
C TRP A 85 -5.23 21.50 9.92
N VAL A 86 -5.94 20.50 9.42
CA VAL A 86 -6.37 19.34 10.20
C VAL A 86 -5.41 18.21 9.90
N HIS A 87 -4.66 17.78 10.92
CA HIS A 87 -3.85 16.58 10.92
C HIS A 87 -4.74 15.39 11.27
N VAL A 88 -4.72 14.33 10.46
CA VAL A 88 -5.30 13.03 10.83
C VAL A 88 -4.15 12.02 10.90
N SER A 89 -4.01 11.35 12.03
CA SER A 89 -3.00 10.30 12.23
C SER A 89 -3.65 8.95 12.57
N GLN A 90 -3.04 7.89 12.06
CA GLN A 90 -3.27 6.52 12.48
C GLN A 90 -1.90 5.86 12.63
N THR A 91 -1.53 5.51 13.86
CA THR A 91 -0.15 5.11 14.20
C THR A 91 -0.05 3.61 14.49
N GLU A 92 1.20 3.11 14.47
CA GLU A 92 1.54 1.69 14.66
C GLU A 92 1.13 1.14 16.02
N ASP A 93 1.06 1.99 17.04
CA ASP A 93 0.57 1.67 18.39
C ASP A 93 -0.96 1.64 18.51
N GLY A 94 -1.67 1.99 17.44
CA GLY A 94 -3.13 1.96 17.36
C GLY A 94 -3.82 3.28 17.71
N GLU A 95 -3.07 4.36 17.98
CA GLU A 95 -3.67 5.67 18.19
C GLU A 95 -4.29 6.22 16.90
N VAL A 96 -5.42 6.91 17.07
CA VAL A 96 -6.11 7.62 15.99
C VAL A 96 -6.46 8.99 16.50
N GLU A 97 -5.88 10.01 15.90
CA GLU A 97 -6.11 11.40 16.29
C GLU A 97 -6.54 12.24 15.09
N SER A 98 -7.35 13.25 15.37
CA SER A 98 -7.58 14.36 14.44
C SER A 98 -7.35 15.67 15.19
N ALA A 99 -6.33 16.43 14.81
CA ALA A 99 -5.94 17.66 15.50
C ALA A 99 -5.95 18.85 14.56
N VAL A 100 -6.46 19.99 15.03
CA VAL A 100 -6.32 21.28 14.34
C VAL A 100 -4.97 21.87 14.71
N ARG A 101 -4.18 22.24 13.71
CA ARG A 101 -2.80 22.72 13.89
C ARG A 101 -2.55 24.01 13.11
N ARG A 102 -1.56 24.77 13.57
CA ARG A 102 -0.96 25.92 12.89
C ARG A 102 0.56 25.75 12.90
N GLY A 103 1.18 25.59 11.74
CA GLY A 103 2.56 25.07 11.70
C GLY A 103 2.63 23.76 12.48
N ASP A 104 3.57 23.65 13.42
CA ASP A 104 3.71 22.49 14.32
C ASP A 104 2.86 22.58 15.60
N GLU A 105 2.27 23.74 15.90
CA GLU A 105 1.47 23.94 17.10
C GLU A 105 0.09 23.26 16.97
N ALA A 106 -0.26 22.40 17.94
CA ALA A 106 -1.61 21.86 18.06
C ALA A 106 -2.51 22.87 18.79
N LEU A 107 -3.54 23.36 18.10
CA LEU A 107 -4.53 24.28 18.65
C LEU A 107 -5.66 23.56 19.39
N GLY A 108 -5.89 22.29 19.06
CA GLY A 108 -6.84 21.45 19.75
C GLY A 108 -7.09 20.13 19.03
N VAL A 109 -7.53 19.13 19.79
CA VAL A 109 -7.92 17.82 19.27
C VAL A 109 -9.42 17.81 18.99
N LEU A 110 -9.80 17.33 17.81
CA LEU A 110 -11.20 17.12 17.44
C LEU A 110 -11.73 15.86 18.16
N PRO A 111 -12.88 15.95 18.85
CA PRO A 111 -13.40 14.80 19.58
C PRO A 111 -13.76 13.67 18.62
N SER A 112 -13.24 12.48 18.92
CA SER A 112 -13.55 11.25 18.19
C SER A 112 -14.72 10.52 18.85
N ASN A 113 -15.72 10.13 18.05
CA ASN A 113 -16.79 9.22 18.46
C ASN A 113 -16.50 7.77 18.03
N LEU A 114 -15.27 7.48 17.58
CA LEU A 114 -14.89 6.15 17.18
C LEU A 114 -14.82 5.24 18.40
N GLU A 115 -15.54 4.13 18.34
CA GLU A 115 -15.36 3.05 19.31
C GLU A 115 -13.96 2.44 19.14
N ALA A 116 -13.20 2.42 20.23
CA ALA A 116 -11.90 1.76 20.27
C ALA A 116 -12.13 0.24 20.23
N PRO A 117 -11.45 -0.50 19.34
CA PRO A 117 -11.48 -1.95 19.39
C PRO A 117 -11.04 -2.44 20.78
N PRO A 118 -11.66 -3.50 21.33
CA PRO A 118 -11.34 -3.97 22.68
C PRO A 118 -9.98 -4.69 22.77
N PHE A 119 -9.22 -4.75 21.67
CA PHE A 119 -7.91 -5.38 21.57
C PHE A 119 -7.11 -4.73 20.44
N MET A 120 -5.79 -4.90 20.51
CA MET A 120 -4.90 -4.67 19.38
C MET A 120 -4.69 -5.97 18.60
N PRO A 121 -4.72 -5.95 17.26
CA PRO A 121 -4.32 -7.11 16.47
C PRO A 121 -2.90 -7.57 16.80
N ASN A 122 -2.68 -8.89 16.79
CA ASN A 122 -1.38 -9.53 17.00
C ASN A 122 -0.61 -9.56 15.66
N LEU A 123 0.09 -8.46 15.39
CA LEU A 123 0.77 -8.20 14.11
C LEU A 123 2.29 -8.38 14.24
N SER A 124 2.90 -8.90 13.19
CA SER A 124 4.33 -8.86 12.94
C SER A 124 4.58 -8.24 11.58
N PHE A 125 5.15 -7.03 11.55
CA PHE A 125 5.62 -6.38 10.32
C PHE A 125 6.99 -6.94 9.95
N GLU A 126 7.12 -7.41 8.71
CA GLU A 126 8.32 -8.10 8.25
C GLU A 126 8.79 -7.59 6.90
N THR A 127 10.10 -7.68 6.68
CA THR A 127 10.73 -7.52 5.37
C THR A 127 11.22 -8.86 4.90
N VAL A 128 10.82 -9.25 3.69
CA VAL A 128 11.01 -10.61 3.18
C VAL A 128 11.78 -10.59 1.88
N GLY A 129 12.75 -11.51 1.75
CA GLY A 129 13.47 -11.80 0.53
C GLY A 129 14.30 -10.67 -0.07
N ARG A 130 14.94 -11.00 -1.19
CA ARG A 130 15.92 -10.12 -1.86
C ARG A 130 15.31 -8.84 -2.43
N ARG A 131 14.00 -8.82 -2.67
CA ARG A 131 13.26 -7.63 -3.15
C ARG A 131 12.71 -6.80 -1.98
N GLU A 132 13.00 -7.20 -0.74
CA GLU A 132 12.56 -6.52 0.48
C GLU A 132 11.05 -6.27 0.49
N TRP A 133 10.26 -7.31 0.19
CA TRP A 133 8.80 -7.21 0.26
C TRP A 133 8.37 -6.86 1.68
N ARG A 134 7.44 -5.91 1.79
CA ARG A 134 6.80 -5.65 3.08
C ARG A 134 5.68 -6.66 3.25
N ALA A 135 5.66 -7.28 4.42
CA ALA A 135 4.66 -8.27 4.80
C ALA A 135 4.14 -7.99 6.20
N VAL A 136 2.90 -8.42 6.45
CA VAL A 136 2.32 -8.50 7.79
C VAL A 136 1.84 -9.92 8.01
N VAL A 137 2.28 -10.48 9.13
CA VAL A 137 1.79 -11.75 9.67
C VAL A 137 0.86 -11.43 10.83
N VAL A 138 -0.40 -11.84 10.71
CA VAL A 138 -1.41 -11.74 11.77
C VAL A 138 -1.59 -13.11 12.39
N ARG A 139 -1.33 -13.20 13.69
CA ARG A 139 -1.46 -14.43 14.48
C ARG A 139 -2.75 -14.40 15.31
N PRO A 140 -3.28 -15.57 15.74
CA PRO A 140 -4.34 -15.61 16.73
C PRO A 140 -3.97 -14.80 18.00
N ARG A 141 -4.95 -14.24 18.70
CA ARG A 141 -4.67 -13.57 19.99
C ARG A 141 -4.20 -14.54 21.08
N ASP A 142 -4.60 -15.79 20.98
CA ASP A 142 -4.20 -16.92 21.83
C ASP A 142 -3.14 -17.81 21.14
N PHE A 143 -2.30 -17.21 20.31
CA PHE A 143 -1.28 -17.90 19.54
C PHE A 143 -0.39 -18.81 20.41
N ASP A 144 -0.31 -20.07 19.99
CA ASP A 144 0.58 -21.09 20.52
C ASP A 144 1.57 -21.54 19.42
N GLU A 145 2.85 -21.29 19.63
CA GLU A 145 3.95 -21.62 18.69
C GLU A 145 4.16 -23.13 18.51
N SER A 146 3.61 -23.97 19.39
CA SER A 146 3.68 -25.43 19.27
C SER A 146 2.66 -26.03 18.29
N LEU A 147 1.69 -25.22 17.85
CA LEU A 147 0.66 -25.62 16.89
C LEU A 147 1.03 -25.23 15.46
N ARG A 148 0.39 -25.90 14.48
CA ARG A 148 0.49 -25.55 13.07
C ARG A 148 -0.84 -25.02 12.54
N TYR A 149 -0.81 -23.84 11.96
CA TYR A 149 -2.00 -23.11 11.52
C TYR A 149 -2.09 -23.10 9.99
N PRO A 150 -3.27 -23.39 9.41
CA PRO A 150 -3.52 -23.10 8.00
C PRO A 150 -3.31 -21.60 7.73
N VAL A 151 -2.80 -21.29 6.54
CA VAL A 151 -2.45 -19.93 6.15
C VAL A 151 -3.51 -19.33 5.24
N ILE A 152 -3.92 -18.09 5.50
CA ILE A 152 -4.75 -17.30 4.60
C ILE A 152 -3.90 -16.14 4.07
N VAL A 153 -3.73 -16.07 2.76
CA VAL A 153 -3.18 -14.88 2.11
C VAL A 153 -4.32 -13.91 1.83
N HIS A 154 -4.31 -12.76 2.52
CA HIS A 154 -5.20 -11.64 2.24
C HIS A 154 -4.49 -10.71 1.24
N VAL A 155 -5.02 -10.62 0.01
CA VAL A 155 -4.32 -9.97 -1.10
C VAL A 155 -5.17 -8.90 -1.76
N TYR A 156 -4.54 -7.77 -2.09
CA TYR A 156 -4.97 -6.93 -3.21
C TYR A 156 -4.06 -7.18 -4.41
N GLY A 157 -2.75 -6.90 -4.27
CA GLY A 157 -1.74 -7.28 -5.27
C GLY A 157 -1.80 -6.52 -6.59
N GLY A 158 -2.53 -5.40 -6.64
CA GLY A 158 -2.72 -4.56 -7.82
C GLY A 158 -2.35 -3.10 -7.60
N PRO A 159 -2.43 -2.28 -8.65
CA PRO A 159 -2.05 -0.87 -8.60
C PRO A 159 -3.00 -0.06 -7.72
N HIS A 160 -2.51 1.11 -7.27
CA HIS A 160 -3.23 2.09 -6.45
C HIS A 160 -3.53 1.70 -5.00
N VAL A 161 -3.32 0.45 -4.60
CA VAL A 161 -3.60 0.00 -3.22
C VAL A 161 -2.38 -0.69 -2.64
N ARG A 162 -1.98 -0.22 -1.45
CA ARG A 162 -1.07 -0.91 -0.54
C ARG A 162 -1.88 -1.44 0.63
N TYR A 163 -1.65 -2.69 1.03
CA TYR A 163 -2.29 -3.24 2.23
C TYR A 163 -1.36 -3.26 3.43
N VAL A 164 -0.04 -3.34 3.20
CA VAL A 164 0.95 -3.37 4.27
C VAL A 164 1.25 -1.95 4.74
N THR A 165 0.43 -1.46 5.66
CA THR A 165 0.60 -0.17 6.33
C THR A 165 0.67 -0.33 7.83
N LYS A 166 1.41 0.54 8.52
CA LYS A 166 1.57 0.56 9.98
C LYS A 166 0.35 1.15 10.70
N THR A 167 -0.82 0.60 10.40
CA THR A 167 -2.13 1.05 10.90
C THR A 167 -2.92 -0.16 11.38
N PRO A 168 -2.77 -0.59 12.65
CA PRO A 168 -3.31 -1.86 13.15
C PRO A 168 -4.82 -2.03 12.91
N ARG A 169 -5.60 -0.94 12.96
CA ARG A 169 -7.05 -0.97 12.71
C ARG A 169 -7.43 -1.51 11.32
N ARG A 170 -6.54 -1.45 10.33
CA ARG A 170 -6.79 -2.03 9.00
C ARG A 170 -6.80 -3.57 9.00
N TYR A 171 -6.23 -4.20 10.03
CA TYR A 171 -6.10 -5.66 10.11
C TYR A 171 -7.12 -6.30 11.03
N LEU A 172 -8.18 -5.59 11.47
CA LEU A 172 -9.20 -6.17 12.35
C LEU A 172 -9.92 -7.37 11.70
N LEU A 173 -10.17 -7.33 10.39
CA LEU A 173 -10.74 -8.48 9.68
C LEU A 173 -9.75 -9.65 9.59
N SER A 174 -8.48 -9.37 9.33
CA SER A 174 -7.41 -10.38 9.36
C SER A 174 -7.24 -10.97 10.76
N GLN A 175 -7.38 -10.17 11.82
CA GLN A 175 -7.35 -10.67 13.20
C GLN A 175 -8.55 -11.57 13.49
N TRP A 176 -9.74 -11.19 13.03
CA TRP A 176 -10.93 -12.04 13.17
C TRP A 176 -10.74 -13.39 12.47
N GLN A 177 -10.13 -13.41 11.28
CA GLN A 177 -9.76 -14.65 10.59
C GLN A 177 -8.71 -15.44 11.39
N ALA A 178 -7.67 -14.78 11.89
CA ALA A 178 -6.62 -15.43 12.67
C ALA A 178 -7.15 -16.07 13.95
N ASP A 179 -8.07 -15.41 14.65
CA ASP A 179 -8.75 -15.93 15.85
C ASP A 179 -9.60 -17.18 15.58
N HIS A 180 -9.85 -17.55 14.31
CA HIS A 180 -10.43 -18.84 13.92
C HIS A 180 -9.37 -19.91 13.65
N ASN A 181 -8.19 -19.78 14.27
CA ASN A 181 -7.03 -20.67 14.13
C ASN A 181 -6.41 -20.66 12.73
N PHE A 182 -6.23 -19.47 12.17
CA PHE A 182 -5.45 -19.25 10.95
C PHE A 182 -4.24 -18.36 11.25
N ILE A 183 -3.22 -18.44 10.41
CA ILE A 183 -2.27 -17.34 10.27
C ILE A 183 -2.64 -16.58 9.01
N VAL A 184 -2.85 -15.27 9.13
CA VAL A 184 -3.17 -14.43 7.97
C VAL A 184 -1.93 -13.67 7.54
N VAL A 185 -1.59 -13.76 6.26
CA VAL A 185 -0.42 -13.11 5.68
C VAL A 185 -0.89 -12.10 4.65
N THR A 186 -0.31 -10.90 4.67
CA THR A 186 -0.49 -9.88 3.64
C THR A 186 0.89 -9.44 3.15
N ILE A 187 1.09 -9.33 1.84
CA ILE A 187 2.37 -9.00 1.22
C ILE A 187 2.11 -7.99 0.12
N ASP A 188 2.84 -6.88 0.12
CA ASP A 188 2.82 -5.94 -1.01
C ASP A 188 3.98 -6.27 -1.97
N GLY A 189 3.61 -6.86 -3.11
CA GLY A 189 4.51 -7.22 -4.22
C GLY A 189 4.63 -6.12 -5.28
N ARG A 190 5.38 -6.40 -6.36
CA ARG A 190 5.43 -5.55 -7.56
C ARG A 190 4.04 -5.16 -8.05
N GLY A 191 3.89 -3.94 -8.57
CA GLY A 191 2.61 -3.34 -8.97
C GLY A 191 1.92 -2.50 -7.90
N THR A 192 2.21 -2.72 -6.61
CA THR A 192 1.65 -1.90 -5.52
C THR A 192 2.31 -0.51 -5.45
N PRO A 193 1.61 0.53 -4.97
CA PRO A 193 2.15 1.86 -4.88
C PRO A 193 3.21 1.97 -3.78
N GLY A 194 4.08 2.96 -3.90
CA GLY A 194 4.92 3.38 -2.79
C GLY A 194 6.40 3.04 -2.95
N ARG A 195 6.75 2.29 -3.99
CA ARG A 195 8.08 1.73 -4.23
C ARG A 195 8.74 2.23 -5.51
N GLY A 196 8.20 3.31 -6.08
CA GLY A 196 8.73 3.94 -7.29
C GLY A 196 8.16 3.36 -8.58
N ARG A 197 8.51 4.00 -9.70
CA ARG A 197 7.87 3.76 -11.00
C ARG A 197 8.16 2.37 -11.54
N GLU A 198 9.39 1.88 -11.41
CA GLU A 198 9.77 0.55 -11.92
C GLU A 198 8.98 -0.55 -11.20
N TRP A 199 8.84 -0.43 -9.88
CA TRP A 199 8.04 -1.35 -9.08
C TRP A 199 6.56 -1.32 -9.46
N GLU A 200 5.97 -0.13 -9.54
CA GLU A 200 4.55 0.06 -9.85
C GLU A 200 4.20 -0.35 -11.29
N ARG A 201 5.14 -0.21 -12.24
CA ARG A 201 4.95 -0.57 -13.66
C ARG A 201 5.41 -1.98 -14.02
N ALA A 202 5.84 -2.78 -13.07
CA ALA A 202 6.17 -4.18 -13.32
C ALA A 202 4.97 -5.02 -13.80
N ILE A 203 3.75 -4.46 -13.73
CA ILE A 203 2.51 -5.04 -14.23
C ILE A 203 2.09 -4.53 -15.63
N ASP A 204 2.92 -3.70 -16.27
CA ASP A 204 2.66 -3.15 -17.60
C ASP A 204 2.60 -4.29 -18.63
N GLY A 205 1.48 -4.42 -19.32
CA GLY A 205 1.19 -5.52 -20.26
C GLY A 205 0.80 -6.85 -19.60
N ASP A 206 1.01 -7.03 -18.30
CA ASP A 206 0.68 -8.28 -17.58
C ASP A 206 0.37 -7.99 -16.11
N PHE A 207 -0.92 -8.05 -15.77
CA PHE A 207 -1.39 -7.75 -14.42
C PHE A 207 -0.98 -8.75 -13.34
N ILE A 208 -0.59 -9.98 -13.69
CA ILE A 208 -0.60 -11.08 -12.74
C ILE A 208 0.74 -11.79 -12.57
N SER A 209 1.55 -11.94 -13.61
CA SER A 209 2.73 -12.80 -13.53
C SER A 209 3.74 -12.32 -12.47
N ALA A 210 4.12 -11.04 -12.50
CA ALA A 210 5.06 -10.48 -11.52
C ALA A 210 4.48 -10.43 -10.09
N PRO A 211 3.26 -9.93 -9.85
CA PRO A 211 2.64 -9.97 -8.53
C PRO A 211 2.48 -11.39 -7.95
N LEU A 212 2.15 -12.38 -8.79
CA LEU A 212 1.98 -13.78 -8.34
C LEU A 212 3.31 -14.46 -8.03
N GLU A 213 4.36 -14.22 -8.82
CA GLU A 213 5.73 -14.66 -8.50
C GLU A 213 6.15 -14.14 -7.13
N ASP A 214 5.94 -12.84 -6.88
CA ASP A 214 6.30 -12.17 -5.64
C ASP A 214 5.54 -12.74 -4.43
N GLN A 215 4.22 -12.94 -4.56
CA GLN A 215 3.43 -13.55 -3.48
C GLN A 215 3.93 -14.94 -3.12
N VAL A 216 4.23 -15.77 -4.12
CA VAL A 216 4.71 -17.13 -3.83
C VAL A 216 6.10 -17.12 -3.21
N GLU A 217 7.05 -16.37 -3.79
CA GLU A 217 8.43 -16.32 -3.29
C GLU A 217 8.48 -15.79 -1.85
N ALA A 218 7.74 -14.71 -1.57
CA ALA A 218 7.67 -14.14 -0.23
C ALA A 218 6.96 -15.06 0.76
N LEU A 219 5.85 -15.72 0.36
CA LEU A 219 5.12 -16.64 1.21
C LEU A 219 5.95 -17.88 1.58
N GLN A 220 6.69 -18.45 0.62
CA GLN A 220 7.57 -19.59 0.89
C GLN A 220 8.66 -19.21 1.90
N GLN A 221 9.28 -18.04 1.74
CA GLN A 221 10.29 -17.55 2.68
C GLN A 221 9.73 -17.16 4.05
N LEU A 222 8.45 -16.80 4.15
CA LEU A 222 7.75 -16.67 5.43
C LEU A 222 7.55 -18.05 6.06
N GLY A 223 7.07 -19.04 5.30
CA GLY A 223 6.90 -20.40 5.78
C GLY A 223 8.19 -21.04 6.29
N ASP A 224 9.33 -20.76 5.65
CA ASP A 224 10.65 -21.23 6.11
C ASP A 224 11.07 -20.58 7.44
N ARG A 225 10.64 -19.35 7.71
CA ARG A 225 10.97 -18.59 8.94
C ARG A 225 10.00 -18.88 10.09
N HIS A 226 8.76 -19.25 9.77
CA HIS A 226 7.67 -19.43 10.72
C HIS A 226 7.14 -20.87 10.65
N PRO A 227 7.73 -21.84 11.37
CA PRO A 227 7.38 -23.26 11.28
C PRO A 227 5.93 -23.56 11.71
N GLU A 228 5.31 -22.66 12.46
CA GLU A 228 3.89 -22.70 12.79
C GLU A 228 2.97 -22.54 11.56
N MET A 229 3.47 -22.02 10.44
CA MET A 229 2.71 -21.89 9.20
C MET A 229 2.59 -23.26 8.52
N ASP A 230 1.35 -23.73 8.37
CA ASP A 230 1.06 -24.95 7.63
C ASP A 230 0.96 -24.66 6.13
N MET A 231 2.13 -24.72 5.47
CA MET A 231 2.28 -24.48 4.04
C MET A 231 1.59 -25.52 3.15
N GLU A 232 1.06 -26.63 3.69
CA GLU A 232 0.22 -27.56 2.93
C GLU A 232 -1.25 -27.11 2.85
N ARG A 233 -1.64 -26.14 3.70
CA ARG A 233 -3.02 -25.63 3.82
C ARG A 233 -3.04 -24.11 3.66
N VAL A 234 -2.67 -23.64 2.47
CA VAL A 234 -2.73 -22.21 2.12
C VAL A 234 -3.99 -21.90 1.31
N GLY A 235 -4.76 -20.92 1.76
CA GLY A 235 -5.82 -20.29 0.99
C GLY A 235 -5.46 -18.85 0.59
N VAL A 236 -6.12 -18.31 -0.42
CA VAL A 236 -5.99 -16.90 -0.83
C VAL A 236 -7.36 -16.24 -0.96
N TRP A 237 -7.47 -14.99 -0.52
CA TRP A 237 -8.70 -14.21 -0.73
C TRP A 237 -8.42 -12.72 -0.90
N GLY A 238 -9.34 -12.06 -1.62
CA GLY A 238 -9.30 -10.63 -1.86
C GLY A 238 -10.56 -10.14 -2.57
N TRP A 239 -10.71 -8.82 -2.68
CA TRP A 239 -11.85 -8.18 -3.33
C TRP A 239 -11.40 -7.29 -4.50
N SER A 240 -12.24 -7.15 -5.54
CA SER A 240 -11.91 -6.39 -6.76
C SER A 240 -10.65 -6.96 -7.44
N PHE A 241 -9.58 -6.19 -7.61
CA PHE A 241 -8.31 -6.71 -8.13
C PHE A 241 -7.78 -7.88 -7.29
N GLY A 242 -7.93 -7.83 -5.96
CA GLY A 242 -7.60 -8.95 -5.07
C GLY A 242 -8.45 -10.20 -5.33
N GLY A 243 -9.68 -10.01 -5.81
CA GLY A 243 -10.54 -11.10 -6.27
C GLY A 243 -10.03 -11.74 -7.56
N TYR A 244 -9.66 -10.90 -8.55
CA TYR A 244 -8.96 -11.36 -9.77
C TYR A 244 -7.69 -12.13 -9.40
N PHE A 245 -6.84 -11.54 -8.56
CA PHE A 245 -5.61 -12.16 -8.06
C PHE A 245 -5.90 -13.52 -7.42
N SER A 246 -6.89 -13.60 -6.53
CA SER A 246 -7.25 -14.84 -5.83
C SER A 246 -7.68 -15.96 -6.78
N ALA A 247 -8.47 -15.62 -7.81
CA ALA A 247 -8.85 -16.55 -8.86
C ALA A 247 -7.62 -17.02 -9.65
N MET A 248 -6.76 -16.09 -10.07
CA MET A 248 -5.56 -16.42 -10.84
C MET A 248 -4.54 -17.24 -10.04
N ALA A 249 -4.36 -16.94 -8.75
CA ALA A 249 -3.49 -17.67 -7.85
C ALA A 249 -3.95 -19.13 -7.70
N ALA A 250 -5.24 -19.37 -7.48
CA ALA A 250 -5.80 -20.71 -7.40
C ALA A 250 -5.71 -21.49 -8.72
N LEU A 251 -5.82 -20.80 -9.87
CA LEU A 251 -5.74 -21.42 -11.20
C LEU A 251 -4.30 -21.72 -11.62
N ARG A 252 -3.36 -20.80 -11.39
CA ARG A 252 -1.98 -20.88 -11.89
C ARG A 252 -1.01 -21.51 -10.92
N ARG A 253 -1.28 -21.42 -9.62
CA ARG A 253 -0.43 -21.97 -8.56
C ARG A 253 -1.22 -22.87 -7.61
N PRO A 254 -1.95 -23.89 -8.10
CA PRO A 254 -2.66 -24.85 -7.26
C PRO A 254 -1.70 -25.72 -6.42
N ASP A 255 -0.41 -25.73 -6.76
CA ASP A 255 0.67 -26.32 -5.96
C ASP A 255 0.93 -25.56 -4.65
N ILE A 256 0.53 -24.28 -4.58
CA ILE A 256 0.63 -23.43 -3.39
C ILE A 256 -0.75 -23.19 -2.78
N PHE A 257 -1.70 -22.69 -3.57
CA PHE A 257 -3.00 -22.24 -3.08
C PHE A 257 -4.05 -23.34 -3.22
N ARG A 258 -4.44 -23.93 -2.09
CA ARG A 258 -5.41 -25.03 -2.04
C ARG A 258 -6.86 -24.58 -2.25
N ALA A 259 -7.15 -23.31 -1.94
CA ALA A 259 -8.44 -22.68 -2.13
C ALA A 259 -8.28 -21.18 -2.43
N GLY A 260 -9.17 -20.63 -3.27
CA GLY A 260 -9.25 -19.20 -3.57
C GLY A 260 -10.66 -18.67 -3.35
N VAL A 261 -10.79 -17.54 -2.64
CA VAL A 261 -12.07 -16.83 -2.47
C VAL A 261 -11.99 -15.50 -3.21
N ALA A 262 -12.58 -15.47 -4.41
CA ALA A 262 -12.56 -14.31 -5.29
C ALA A 262 -13.80 -13.42 -5.07
N GLY A 263 -13.63 -12.30 -4.37
CA GLY A 263 -14.69 -11.31 -4.17
C GLY A 263 -14.74 -10.29 -5.31
N ALA A 264 -15.87 -10.18 -6.01
CA ALA A 264 -16.07 -9.26 -7.14
C ALA A 264 -14.86 -9.19 -8.13
N PRO A 265 -14.34 -10.34 -8.61
CA PRO A 265 -13.18 -10.36 -9.49
C PRO A 265 -13.51 -9.70 -10.84
N VAL A 266 -12.52 -9.03 -11.43
CA VAL A 266 -12.55 -8.79 -12.88
C VAL A 266 -12.24 -10.11 -13.56
N SER A 267 -13.25 -10.71 -14.21
CA SER A 267 -13.11 -11.98 -14.94
C SER A 267 -12.80 -11.77 -16.42
N GLU A 268 -13.11 -10.59 -16.95
CA GLU A 268 -12.93 -10.20 -18.35
C GLU A 268 -12.54 -8.72 -18.39
N TRP A 269 -11.34 -8.42 -18.88
CA TRP A 269 -10.81 -7.05 -18.89
C TRP A 269 -11.44 -6.18 -19.99
N ARG A 270 -12.03 -6.78 -21.04
CA ARG A 270 -12.80 -6.06 -22.08
C ARG A 270 -14.09 -5.44 -21.54
N ASP A 271 -14.64 -6.01 -20.48
CA ASP A 271 -15.85 -5.51 -19.82
C ASP A 271 -15.54 -4.44 -18.77
N TYR A 272 -14.26 -4.13 -18.54
CA TYR A 272 -13.80 -3.10 -17.62
C TYR A 272 -13.54 -1.79 -18.36
N ASP A 273 -13.47 -0.68 -17.62
CA ASP A 273 -13.40 0.64 -18.25
C ASP A 273 -12.08 0.89 -19.01
N THR A 274 -12.18 1.72 -20.04
CA THR A 274 -11.05 2.08 -20.90
C THR A 274 -9.92 2.76 -20.13
N HIS A 275 -10.25 3.64 -19.18
CA HIS A 275 -9.26 4.44 -18.46
C HIS A 275 -8.30 3.59 -17.64
N TYR A 276 -8.82 2.57 -16.96
CA TYR A 276 -8.02 1.64 -16.18
C TYR A 276 -7.33 0.63 -17.10
N THR A 277 -8.08 -0.07 -17.95
CA THR A 277 -7.55 -1.20 -18.72
C THR A 277 -6.50 -0.76 -19.73
N GLU A 278 -6.77 0.29 -20.52
CA GLU A 278 -5.83 0.78 -21.55
C GLU A 278 -4.52 1.31 -20.96
N ARG A 279 -4.57 1.84 -19.73
CA ARG A 279 -3.38 2.33 -19.02
C ARG A 279 -2.38 1.22 -18.72
N TYR A 280 -2.85 0.03 -18.38
CA TYR A 280 -2.01 -1.03 -17.83
C TYR A 280 -1.75 -2.17 -18.81
N ILE A 281 -2.72 -2.52 -19.64
CA ILE A 281 -2.58 -3.66 -20.57
C ILE A 281 -2.78 -3.26 -22.03
N GLY A 282 -2.78 -1.95 -22.34
CA GLY A 282 -2.85 -1.43 -23.71
C GLY A 282 -4.25 -1.50 -24.30
N LEU A 283 -4.41 -1.19 -25.59
CA LEU A 283 -5.69 -1.31 -26.32
C LEU A 283 -5.98 -2.78 -26.68
N PRO A 284 -7.24 -3.21 -26.77
CA PRO A 284 -7.54 -4.49 -27.39
C PRO A 284 -7.08 -4.45 -28.85
N GLU A 285 -6.38 -5.49 -29.30
CA GLU A 285 -6.16 -5.68 -30.74
C GLU A 285 -7.49 -5.92 -31.47
N GLU A 286 -7.56 -5.56 -32.75
CA GLU A 286 -8.74 -5.87 -33.59
C GLU A 286 -9.01 -7.38 -33.62
N GLU A 287 -10.28 -7.78 -33.65
CA GLU A 287 -10.67 -9.20 -33.69
C GLU A 287 -9.96 -9.93 -34.85
N GLY A 288 -9.06 -10.88 -34.52
CA GLY A 288 -8.40 -11.75 -35.49
C GLY A 288 -6.88 -11.86 -35.40
N THR A 289 -6.21 -11.14 -34.49
CA THR A 289 -4.78 -11.31 -34.20
C THR A 289 -4.57 -12.00 -32.84
N GLU A 290 -3.63 -12.96 -32.77
CA GLU A 290 -3.22 -13.61 -31.53
C GLU A 290 -2.57 -12.57 -30.59
N GLY A 291 -3.35 -12.03 -29.66
CA GLY A 291 -2.93 -10.93 -28.77
C GLY A 291 -4.05 -10.18 -28.05
N SER A 292 -5.33 -10.47 -28.36
CA SER A 292 -6.48 -9.98 -27.58
C SER A 292 -6.28 -10.27 -26.09
N TYR A 293 -6.84 -9.46 -25.17
CA TYR A 293 -6.71 -9.55 -23.69
C TYR A 293 -7.06 -10.93 -23.11
N HIS A 294 -6.33 -11.95 -23.50
CA HIS A 294 -6.41 -13.30 -23.03
C HIS A 294 -5.69 -13.28 -21.72
N ALA A 295 -6.34 -13.84 -20.71
CA ALA A 295 -5.76 -14.13 -19.41
C ALA A 295 -4.61 -15.14 -19.58
N SER A 296 -3.47 -14.72 -20.14
CA SER A 296 -2.27 -15.53 -20.37
C SER A 296 -1.48 -15.70 -19.11
#